data_AF-A0A158SUG2-F1
#
_entry.id   AF-A0A158SUG2-F1
#
_cell.length_a   1.000
_cell.length_b   1.000
_cell.length_c   1.000
_cell.angle_alpha   90.00
_cell.angle_beta   90.00
_cell.angle_gamma   90.00
#
_symmetry.space_group_name_H-M   'P 1'
#
loop_
_entity.id
_entity.type
_entity.pdbx_description
1 polymer ?
#
loop_
_entity_poly.entity_id
_entity_poly.type
_entity_poly.pdbx_seq_one_letter_code
_entity_poly.pdbx_strand_id
1 'polypeptide(L)'
;MAISEKGKKRYELIVKTALELFLKNGYEKTSLSDIVAISGGSLASIYTFFESKEGLFQAIIEQEIDALIKEVDERIDLKISHSLEEFLTKFATIIFSIICTKKNISLGRIMISESSKNGGSLGRVFLDQILNRIDLVLINFFRKR
;
A
#
# COMPACT_ATOMS: atom_id res chain seq x y z
N MET A 1 -7.35 10.20 -18.69
CA MET A 1 -8.80 10.08 -18.94
C MET A 1 -9.50 9.90 -17.61
N ALA A 2 -10.60 10.62 -17.33
CA ALA A 2 -11.34 10.43 -16.09
C ALA A 2 -12.03 9.06 -16.11
N ILE A 3 -11.72 8.21 -15.14
CA ILE A 3 -12.34 6.89 -14.99
C ILE A 3 -13.82 7.10 -14.62
N SER A 4 -14.75 6.46 -15.33
CA SER A 4 -16.18 6.49 -14.98
C SER A 4 -16.41 5.88 -13.59
N GLU A 5 -17.50 6.24 -12.91
CA GLU A 5 -17.85 5.66 -11.60
C GLU A 5 -17.88 4.12 -11.62
N LYS A 6 -18.36 3.54 -12.72
CA LYS A 6 -18.34 2.09 -12.95
C LYS A 6 -16.91 1.55 -13.11
N GLY A 7 -16.04 2.29 -13.78
CA GLY A 7 -14.61 1.97 -13.90
C GLY A 7 -13.89 2.04 -12.56
N LYS A 8 -14.23 3.01 -11.70
CA LYS A 8 -13.63 3.14 -10.36
C LYS A 8 -13.98 1.96 -9.46
N LYS A 9 -15.27 1.58 -9.41
CA LYS A 9 -15.71 0.38 -8.67
C LYS A 9 -15.05 -0.90 -9.17
N ARG A 10 -14.83 -1.00 -10.49
CA ARG A 10 -14.12 -2.13 -11.10
C ARG A 10 -12.65 -2.14 -10.67
N TYR A 11 -11.97 -1.00 -10.72
CA TYR A 11 -10.60 -0.84 -10.29
C TYR A 11 -10.42 -1.28 -8.84
N GLU A 12 -11.24 -0.74 -7.92
CA GLU A 12 -11.20 -1.08 -6.50
C GLU A 12 -11.46 -2.57 -6.24
N LEU A 13 -12.41 -3.17 -6.97
CA LEU A 13 -12.68 -4.61 -6.86
C LEU A 13 -11.48 -5.45 -7.30
N ILE A 14 -10.83 -5.12 -8.42
CA ILE A 14 -9.65 -5.84 -8.91
C ILE A 14 -8.50 -5.75 -7.88
N VAL A 15 -8.22 -4.54 -7.38
CA VAL A 15 -7.18 -4.31 -6.37
C VAL A 15 -7.44 -5.12 -5.11
N LYS A 16 -8.67 -5.07 -4.59
CA LYS A 16 -9.06 -5.85 -3.41
C LYS A 16 -8.94 -7.36 -3.63
N THR A 17 -9.46 -7.89 -4.73
CA THR A 17 -9.39 -9.32 -5.04
C THR A 17 -7.94 -9.78 -5.22
N ALA A 18 -7.11 -8.99 -5.88
CA ALA A 18 -5.70 -9.28 -6.07
C ALA A 18 -4.94 -9.31 -4.74
N LEU A 19 -5.18 -8.34 -3.84
CA LEU A 19 -4.62 -8.35 -2.49
C LEU A 19 -4.98 -9.62 -1.73
N GLU A 20 -6.27 -9.99 -1.72
CA GLU A 20 -6.74 -11.21 -1.02
C GLU A 20 -6.07 -12.48 -1.57
N LEU A 21 -5.96 -12.60 -2.90
CA LEU A 21 -5.32 -13.75 -3.53
C LEU A 21 -3.81 -13.79 -3.31
N PHE A 22 -3.12 -12.66 -3.40
CA PHE A 22 -1.68 -12.57 -3.12
C PHE A 22 -1.37 -12.94 -1.67
N LEU A 23 -2.20 -12.52 -0.71
CA LEU A 23 -2.04 -12.88 0.69
C LEU A 23 -2.35 -14.36 0.97
N LYS A 24 -3.33 -14.93 0.26
CA LYS A 24 -3.78 -16.32 0.48
C LYS A 24 -2.88 -17.35 -0.21
N ASN A 25 -2.56 -17.11 -1.48
CA ASN A 25 -1.89 -18.07 -2.34
C ASN A 25 -0.41 -17.73 -2.59
N GLY A 26 0.00 -16.50 -2.27
CA GLY A 26 1.30 -15.94 -2.62
C GLY A 26 1.26 -15.18 -3.96
N TYR A 27 2.17 -14.21 -4.11
CA TYR A 27 2.30 -13.43 -5.34
C TYR A 27 2.54 -14.34 -6.54
N GLU A 28 3.60 -15.15 -6.54
CA GLU A 28 4.00 -15.99 -7.68
C GLU A 28 2.90 -16.94 -8.18
N LYS A 29 2.18 -17.59 -7.26
CA LYS A 29 1.17 -18.60 -7.60
C LYS A 29 -0.16 -18.01 -8.08
N THR A 30 -0.32 -16.69 -8.01
CA THR A 30 -1.55 -16.01 -8.42
C THR A 30 -1.37 -15.39 -9.79
N SER A 31 -2.19 -15.79 -10.76
CA SER A 31 -2.19 -15.20 -12.10
C SER A 31 -3.23 -14.06 -12.21
N LEU A 32 -3.08 -13.20 -13.22
CA LEU A 32 -4.11 -12.21 -13.56
C LEU A 32 -5.43 -12.88 -13.95
N SER A 33 -5.38 -14.08 -14.53
CA SER A 33 -6.56 -14.87 -14.87
C SER A 33 -7.33 -15.31 -13.62
N ASP A 34 -6.63 -15.72 -12.56
CA ASP A 34 -7.27 -16.07 -11.27
C ASP A 34 -8.00 -14.87 -10.67
N ILE A 35 -7.41 -13.68 -10.78
CA ILE A 35 -8.00 -12.43 -10.31
C ILE A 35 -9.26 -12.09 -11.13
N VAL A 36 -9.22 -12.23 -12.46
CA VAL A 36 -10.39 -12.02 -13.32
C VAL A 36 -11.50 -13.02 -13.02
N ALA A 37 -11.17 -14.28 -12.73
CA ALA A 37 -12.16 -15.31 -12.43
C ALA A 37 -13.03 -14.96 -11.21
N ILE A 38 -12.48 -14.22 -10.24
CA ILE A 38 -13.20 -13.81 -9.02
C ILE A 38 -13.78 -12.40 -9.14
N SER A 39 -12.99 -11.43 -9.60
CA SER A 39 -13.44 -10.04 -9.73
C SER A 39 -14.40 -9.82 -10.89
N GLY A 40 -14.41 -10.74 -11.87
CA GLY A 40 -15.11 -10.62 -13.14
C GLY A 40 -14.43 -9.66 -14.12
N GLY A 41 -15.03 -9.47 -15.30
CA GLY A 41 -14.45 -8.65 -16.36
C GLY A 41 -13.56 -9.46 -17.29
N SER A 42 -12.50 -8.86 -17.83
CA SER A 42 -11.58 -9.52 -18.76
C SER A 42 -10.13 -9.22 -18.42
N LEU A 43 -9.21 -10.06 -18.88
CA LEU A 43 -7.77 -9.80 -18.81
C LEU A 43 -7.41 -8.46 -19.48
N ALA A 44 -8.04 -8.15 -20.61
CA ALA A 44 -7.85 -6.89 -21.30
C ALA A 44 -8.18 -5.68 -20.41
N SER A 45 -9.24 -5.76 -19.58
CA SER A 45 -9.56 -4.71 -18.60
C SER A 45 -8.47 -4.55 -17.54
N ILE A 46 -7.89 -5.65 -17.03
CA ILE A 46 -6.78 -5.58 -16.07
C ILE A 46 -5.56 -4.92 -16.72
N TYR A 47 -5.17 -5.37 -17.92
CA TYR A 47 -4.04 -4.78 -18.64
C TYR A 47 -4.25 -3.29 -18.96
N THR A 48 -5.51 -2.87 -19.20
CA THR A 48 -5.84 -1.46 -19.41
C THR A 48 -5.65 -0.62 -18.15
N PHE A 49 -5.93 -1.16 -16.96
CA PHE A 49 -5.81 -0.42 -15.70
C PHE A 49 -4.40 -0.45 -15.11
N PHE A 50 -3.70 -1.58 -15.26
CA PHE A 50 -2.51 -1.87 -14.47
C PHE A 50 -1.30 -2.25 -15.29
N GLU A 51 -1.45 -2.46 -16.60
CA GLU A 51 -0.40 -2.84 -17.58
C GLU A 51 0.27 -4.21 -17.34
N SER A 52 0.39 -4.67 -16.09
CA SER A 52 1.03 -5.90 -15.68
C SER A 52 0.55 -6.35 -14.30
N LYS A 53 0.99 -7.53 -13.86
CA LYS A 53 0.77 -8.01 -12.49
C LYS A 53 1.54 -7.17 -11.48
N GLU A 54 2.73 -6.70 -11.87
CA GLU A 54 3.58 -5.79 -11.10
C GLU A 54 2.90 -4.44 -10.92
N GLY A 55 2.31 -3.87 -11.96
CA GLY A 55 1.57 -2.61 -11.87
C GLY A 55 0.30 -2.74 -11.01
N LEU A 56 -0.36 -3.89 -11.06
CA LEU A 56 -1.47 -4.19 -10.14
C LEU A 56 -0.99 -4.30 -8.69
N PHE A 57 0.15 -4.92 -8.45
CA PHE A 57 0.73 -4.99 -7.12
C PHE A 57 1.19 -3.62 -6.63
N GLN A 58 1.77 -2.79 -7.48
CA GLN A 58 2.10 -1.40 -7.15
C GLN A 58 0.85 -0.62 -6.73
N ALA A 59 -0.25 -0.74 -7.47
CA ALA A 59 -1.52 -0.10 -7.11
C ALA A 59 -2.06 -0.57 -5.74
N ILE A 60 -1.90 -1.84 -5.38
CA ILE A 60 -2.22 -2.36 -4.04
C ILE A 60 -1.36 -1.66 -2.98
N ILE A 61 -0.05 -1.62 -3.20
CA ILE A 61 0.90 -1.02 -2.25
C ILE A 61 0.62 0.47 -2.06
N GLU A 62 0.33 1.22 -3.12
CA GLU A 62 -0.04 2.63 -3.04
C GLU A 62 -1.29 2.84 -2.17
N GLN A 63 -2.34 2.03 -2.35
CA GLN A 63 -3.54 2.11 -1.51
C GLN A 63 -3.26 1.76 -0.04
N GLU A 64 -2.39 0.79 0.21
CA GLU A 64 -2.02 0.37 1.57
C GLU A 64 -1.15 1.41 2.29
N ILE A 65 -0.26 2.09 1.56
CA ILE A 65 0.51 3.24 2.07
C ILE A 65 -0.43 4.40 2.41
N ASP A 66 -1.35 4.75 1.51
CA ASP A 66 -2.31 5.84 1.75
C ASP A 66 -3.21 5.53 2.96
N ALA A 67 -3.62 4.27 3.13
CA ALA A 67 -4.38 3.83 4.29
C ALA A 67 -3.56 3.93 5.59
N LEU A 68 -2.28 3.53 5.57
CA LEU A 68 -1.36 3.66 6.70
C LEU A 68 -1.21 5.13 7.11
N ILE A 69 -0.99 6.03 6.16
CA ILE A 69 -0.81 7.46 6.45
C ILE A 69 -2.08 8.04 7.05
N LYS A 70 -3.23 7.72 6.48
CA LYS A 70 -4.52 8.14 7.02
C LYS A 70 -4.72 7.67 8.46
N GLU A 71 -4.38 6.42 8.75
CA GLU A 71 -4.47 5.86 10.11
C GLU A 71 -3.49 6.54 11.07
N VAL A 72 -2.29 6.91 10.61
CA VAL A 72 -1.32 7.70 11.38
C VAL A 72 -1.86 9.10 11.66
N ASP A 73 -2.36 9.81 10.64
CA ASP A 73 -2.91 11.16 10.78
C ASP A 73 -4.15 11.20 11.69
N GLU A 74 -5.00 10.17 11.64
CA GLU A 74 -6.18 10.04 12.51
C GLU A 74 -5.81 9.76 13.98
N ARG A 75 -4.69 9.08 14.23
CA ARG A 75 -4.24 8.70 15.58
C ARG A 75 -3.25 9.69 16.19
N ILE A 76 -2.58 10.50 15.38
CA ILE A 76 -1.66 11.53 15.84
C ILE A 76 -2.39 12.87 15.86
N ASP A 77 -2.85 13.27 17.04
CA ASP A 77 -3.35 14.63 17.21
C ASP A 77 -2.17 15.62 17.33
N LEU A 78 -1.83 16.26 16.21
CA LEU A 78 -0.81 17.30 16.12
C LEU A 78 -1.19 18.60 16.85
N LYS A 79 -2.43 18.73 17.37
CA LYS A 79 -2.90 19.94 18.06
C LYS A 79 -2.66 19.89 19.57
N ILE A 80 -2.31 18.73 20.12
CA ILE A 80 -2.00 18.60 21.53
C ILE A 80 -0.51 18.93 21.72
N SER A 81 -0.22 19.86 22.63
CA SER A 81 1.14 20.26 23.00
C SER A 81 1.88 19.10 23.67
N HIS A 82 2.38 18.18 22.86
CA HIS A 82 3.22 17.07 23.30
C HIS A 82 4.67 17.52 23.37
N SER A 83 5.42 17.04 24.37
CA SER A 83 6.88 17.10 24.32
C SER A 83 7.38 16.34 23.08
N LEU A 84 8.61 16.62 22.62
CA LEU A 84 9.17 15.90 21.49
C LEU A 84 9.21 14.39 21.74
N GLU A 85 9.57 14.01 22.97
CA GLU A 85 9.63 12.63 23.43
C GLU A 85 8.25 11.94 23.38
N GLU A 86 7.20 12.60 23.87
CA GLU A 86 5.86 12.03 23.86
C GLU A 86 5.35 11.83 22.43
N PHE A 87 5.60 12.80 21.53
CA PHE A 87 5.25 12.68 20.13
C PHE A 87 5.97 11.50 19.47
N LEU A 88 7.30 11.42 19.59
CA LEU A 88 8.09 10.35 18.97
C LEU A 88 7.69 8.97 19.50
N THR A 89 7.39 8.88 20.80
CA THR A 89 6.93 7.63 21.43
C THR A 89 5.56 7.19 20.86
N LYS A 90 4.61 8.12 20.74
CA LYS A 90 3.29 7.82 20.14
C LYS A 90 3.42 7.47 18.67
N PHE A 91 4.17 8.25 17.91
CA PHE A 91 4.44 8.02 16.49
C PHE A 91 5.03 6.62 16.27
N ALA A 92 6.10 6.27 16.99
CA ALA A 92 6.71 4.95 16.90
C ALA A 92 5.72 3.84 17.25
N THR A 93 4.97 3.99 18.35
CA THR A 93 3.98 2.99 18.79
C THR A 93 2.89 2.77 17.75
N ILE A 94 2.36 3.85 17.15
CA ILE A 94 1.33 3.77 16.11
C ILE A 94 1.90 3.08 14.87
N ILE A 95 3.06 3.51 14.38
CA ILE A 95 3.72 2.91 13.22
C ILE A 95 3.94 1.41 13.45
N PHE A 96 4.53 1.01 14.60
CA PHE A 96 4.73 -0.40 14.94
C PHE A 96 3.42 -1.18 14.99
N SER A 97 2.34 -0.60 15.55
CA SER A 97 1.04 -1.27 15.61
C SER A 97 0.45 -1.56 14.21
N ILE A 98 0.74 -0.70 13.23
CA ILE A 98 0.25 -0.83 11.85
C ILE A 98 1.12 -1.81 11.07
N ILE A 99 2.45 -1.60 11.05
CA ILE A 99 3.37 -2.41 10.24
C ILE A 99 3.45 -3.87 10.72
N CYS A 100 3.25 -4.11 12.02
CA CYS A 100 3.31 -5.45 12.61
C CYS A 100 1.99 -6.23 12.49
N THR A 101 0.97 -5.71 11.80
CA THR A 101 -0.22 -6.50 11.49
C THR A 101 0.14 -7.69 10.58
N LYS A 102 -0.60 -8.81 10.71
CA LYS A 102 -0.38 -10.00 9.87
C LYS A 102 -0.41 -9.67 8.37
N LYS A 103 -1.31 -8.77 7.96
CA LYS A 103 -1.45 -8.27 6.59
C LYS A 103 -0.15 -7.58 6.13
N ASN A 104 0.32 -6.58 6.87
CA ASN A 104 1.47 -5.76 6.47
C ASN A 104 2.79 -6.54 6.52
N ILE A 105 2.95 -7.45 7.49
CA ILE A 105 4.08 -8.39 7.49
C ILE A 105 4.07 -9.27 6.23
N SER A 106 2.90 -9.75 5.81
CA SER A 106 2.77 -10.60 4.62
C SER A 106 3.07 -9.83 3.34
N LEU A 107 2.58 -8.59 3.22
CA LEU A 107 2.93 -7.68 2.12
C LEU A 107 4.44 -7.37 2.10
N GLY A 108 5.03 -7.07 3.26
CA GLY A 108 6.47 -6.85 3.41
C GLY A 108 7.29 -8.03 2.93
N ARG A 109 6.88 -9.26 3.26
CA ARG A 109 7.54 -10.48 2.77
C ARG A 109 7.47 -10.61 1.25
N ILE A 110 6.31 -10.33 0.64
CA ILE A 110 6.16 -10.34 -0.81
C ILE A 110 7.08 -9.30 -1.44
N MET A 111 7.09 -8.07 -0.92
CA MET A 111 7.97 -7.02 -1.45
C MET A 111 9.44 -7.40 -1.38
N ILE A 112 9.89 -7.96 -0.25
CA ILE A 112 11.27 -8.42 -0.08
C ILE A 112 11.58 -9.57 -1.05
N SER A 113 10.68 -10.56 -1.20
CA SER A 113 10.92 -11.70 -2.09
C SER A 113 10.97 -11.31 -3.57
N GLU A 114 10.18 -10.30 -3.95
CA GLU A 114 10.12 -9.82 -5.34
C GLU A 114 11.13 -8.71 -5.64
N SER A 115 11.72 -8.07 -4.61
CA SER A 115 12.69 -6.98 -4.78
C SER A 115 13.99 -7.36 -5.48
N SER A 116 14.34 -8.65 -5.53
CA SER A 116 15.52 -9.15 -6.26
C SER A 116 15.21 -9.52 -7.71
N LYS A 117 13.92 -9.56 -8.09
CA LYS A 117 13.44 -9.92 -9.43
C LYS A 117 13.06 -8.66 -10.21
N ASN A 118 12.92 -8.80 -11.53
CA ASN A 118 12.44 -7.74 -12.42
C ASN A 118 13.16 -6.38 -12.24
N GLY A 119 14.47 -6.41 -11.95
CA GLY A 119 15.30 -5.21 -11.77
C GLY A 119 15.11 -4.48 -10.43
N GLY A 120 14.34 -5.04 -9.49
CA GLY A 120 14.14 -4.51 -8.13
C GLY A 120 13.37 -3.19 -8.05
N SER A 121 12.62 -2.85 -9.10
CA SER A 121 11.80 -1.64 -9.16
C SER A 121 10.72 -1.60 -8.09
N LEU A 122 10.03 -2.71 -7.83
CA LEU A 122 8.97 -2.80 -6.82
C LEU A 122 9.47 -2.43 -5.41
N GLY A 123 10.61 -2.98 -5.01
CA GLY A 123 11.21 -2.68 -3.70
C GLY A 123 11.64 -1.22 -3.58
N ARG A 124 12.25 -0.66 -4.62
CA ARG A 124 12.69 0.75 -4.63
C ARG A 124 11.51 1.72 -4.59
N VAL A 125 10.52 1.54 -5.47
CA VAL A 125 9.33 2.41 -5.51
C VAL A 125 8.59 2.38 -4.18
N PHE A 126 8.44 1.20 -3.58
CA PHE A 126 7.85 1.08 -2.24
C PHE A 126 8.63 1.87 -1.19
N LEU A 127 9.95 1.67 -1.12
CA LEU A 127 10.81 2.36 -0.14
C LEU A 127 10.74 3.88 -0.33
N ASP A 128 10.81 4.35 -1.57
CA ASP A 128 10.71 5.78 -1.87
C ASP A 128 9.35 6.34 -1.44
N GLN A 129 8.25 5.63 -1.73
CA GLN A 129 6.90 6.09 -1.37
C GLN A 129 6.69 6.13 0.15
N ILE A 130 7.06 5.07 0.87
CA ILE A 130 6.84 5.01 2.33
C ILE A 130 7.74 6.01 3.07
N LEU A 131 9.01 6.15 2.67
CA LEU A 131 9.96 7.06 3.31
C LEU A 131 9.56 8.52 3.10
N ASN A 132 9.23 8.91 1.87
CA ASN A 132 8.77 10.27 1.58
C ASN A 132 7.55 10.67 2.41
N ARG A 133 6.66 9.72 2.72
CA ARG A 133 5.45 9.99 3.49
C ARG A 133 5.70 10.07 4.99
N ILE A 134 6.51 9.17 5.53
CA ILE A 134 6.97 9.24 6.92
C ILE A 134 7.72 10.56 7.17
N ASP A 135 8.62 10.93 6.26
CA ASP A 135 9.37 12.18 6.33
C ASP A 135 8.44 13.39 6.36
N LEU A 136 7.39 13.41 5.55
CA LEU A 136 6.41 14.50 5.55
C LEU A 136 5.66 14.62 6.89
N VAL A 137 5.29 13.51 7.52
CA VAL A 137 4.63 13.53 8.84
C VAL A 137 5.57 14.13 9.89
N LEU A 138 6.82 13.69 9.92
CA LEU A 138 7.84 14.19 10.85
C LEU A 138 8.17 15.67 10.59
N ILE A 139 8.42 16.06 9.34
CA ILE A 139 8.70 17.45 8.94
C ILE A 139 7.53 18.37 9.31
N ASN A 140 6.30 17.95 9.07
CA ASN A 140 5.10 18.74 9.40
C ASN A 140 4.95 18.92 10.91
N PHE A 141 5.29 17.92 11.71
CA PHE A 141 5.34 18.06 13.17
C PHE A 141 6.43 19.05 13.59
N PHE A 142 7.66 18.89 13.08
CA PHE A 142 8.79 19.75 13.46
C PHE A 142 8.61 21.22 13.05
N ARG A 143 7.94 21.51 11.93
CA ARG A 143 7.67 22.90 11.48
C ARG A 143 6.57 23.61 12.29
N LYS A 144 5.72 22.88 13.01
CA LYS A 144 4.61 23.45 13.80
C LYS A 144 5.00 23.80 15.24
N ARG A 145 6.24 23.50 15.63
CA ARG A 145 6.87 23.90 16.89
C ARG A 145 7.82 25.07 16.65
#